data_AF-A0A4V1ELV8-F1
#
_entry.id   AF-A0A4V1ELV8-F1
#
_cell.length_a   1.000
_cell.length_b   1.000
_cell.length_c   1.000
_cell.angle_alpha   90.00
_cell.angle_beta   90.00
_cell.angle_gamma   90.00
#
_symmetry.space_group_name_H-M   'P 1'
#
loop_
_entity.id
_entity.type
_entity.pdbx_description
1 polymer ?
#
loop_
_entity_poly.entity_id
_entity_poly.type
_entity_poly.pdbx_seq_one_letter_code
_entity_poly.pdbx_strand_id
1 'polypeptide(L)'
;MDFGNAMGTLASEDYVVDVALVMGGFVAPAAVKYGVENKMGKDLPDEAYGATVAVGGALYGGEGRKVALGGGVHVVESLRTRFMGDD
;
A
#
# COMPACT_ATOMS: atom_id res chain seq x y z
N MET A 1 8.50 -7.63 -29.41
CA MET A 1 7.29 -7.35 -28.62
C MET A 1 6.84 -5.96 -29.03
N ASP A 2 5.62 -5.86 -29.55
CA ASP A 2 5.12 -4.69 -30.27
C ASP A 2 4.76 -3.57 -29.28
N PHE A 3 5.26 -2.35 -29.51
CA PHE A 3 5.01 -1.20 -28.62
C PHE A 3 3.50 -0.94 -28.45
N GLY A 4 2.70 -1.20 -29.49
CA GLY A 4 1.24 -1.12 -29.43
C GLY A 4 0.60 -2.12 -28.46
N ASN A 5 1.20 -3.29 -28.27
CA ASN A 5 0.70 -4.30 -27.32
C ASN A 5 1.00 -3.90 -25.87
N ALA A 6 2.13 -3.23 -25.64
CA ALA A 6 2.46 -2.65 -24.33
C ALA A 6 1.55 -1.48 -23.97
N MET A 7 1.30 -0.57 -24.92
CA MET A 7 0.34 0.53 -24.73
C MET A 7 -1.09 0.03 -24.52
N GLY A 8 -1.51 -1.02 -25.23
CA GLY A 8 -2.82 -1.66 -25.03
C GLY A 8 -2.96 -2.33 -23.68
N THR A 9 -1.88 -2.90 -23.14
CA THR A 9 -1.86 -3.49 -21.79
C THR A 9 -1.89 -2.40 -20.71
N LEU A 10 -1.18 -1.28 -20.90
CA LEU A 10 -1.20 -0.15 -19.96
C LEU A 10 -2.58 0.52 -19.89
N ALA A 11 -3.32 0.52 -20.99
CA ALA A 11 -4.67 1.07 -21.08
C ALA A 11 -5.76 0.03 -20.74
N SER A 12 -5.40 -1.21 -20.41
CA SER A 12 -6.38 -2.22 -20.06
C SER A 12 -6.99 -1.91 -18.69
N GLU A 13 -8.30 -2.14 -18.58
CA GLU A 13 -9.03 -1.92 -17.34
C GLU A 13 -8.43 -2.75 -16.18
N ASP A 14 -8.06 -4.00 -16.44
CA ASP A 14 -7.40 -4.87 -15.46
C ASP A 14 -6.08 -4.28 -14.95
N TYR A 15 -5.25 -3.72 -15.83
CA TYR A 15 -4.00 -3.09 -15.40
C TYR A 15 -4.24 -1.84 -14.56
N VAL A 16 -5.21 -1.00 -14.95
CA VAL A 16 -5.57 0.20 -14.20
C VAL A 16 -6.13 -0.16 -12.81
N VAL A 17 -6.97 -1.19 -12.73
CA VAL A 17 -7.49 -1.71 -11.46
C VAL A 17 -6.36 -2.24 -10.57
N ASP A 18 -5.39 -2.95 -11.15
CA ASP A 18 -4.24 -3.47 -10.41
C ASP A 18 -3.40 -2.36 -9.80
N VAL A 19 -3.09 -1.32 -10.58
CA VAL A 19 -2.39 -0.13 -10.09
C VAL A 19 -3.20 0.58 -9.02
N ALA A 20 -4.52 0.73 -9.20
CA ALA A 20 -5.39 1.36 -8.22
C ALA A 20 -5.41 0.60 -6.89
N LEU A 21 -5.41 -0.74 -6.92
CA LEU A 21 -5.34 -1.57 -5.71
C LEU A 21 -4.00 -1.44 -4.98
N VAL A 22 -2.89 -1.40 -5.71
CA VAL A 22 -1.56 -1.18 -5.13
C VAL A 22 -1.49 0.22 -4.51
N MET A 23 -1.90 1.26 -5.24
CA MET A 23 -1.92 2.63 -4.73
C MET A 23 -2.86 2.76 -3.53
N GLY A 24 -4.03 2.10 -3.58
CA GLY A 24 -4.98 2.01 -2.48
C GLY A 24 -4.37 1.38 -1.23
N GLY A 25 -3.64 0.27 -1.40
CA GLY A 25 -2.89 -0.38 -0.32
C GLY A 25 -1.79 0.49 0.27
N PHE A 26 -1.17 1.35 -0.54
CA PHE A 26 -0.13 2.28 -0.08
C PHE A 26 -0.69 3.45 0.74
N VAL A 27 -1.87 3.97 0.39
CA VAL A 27 -2.51 5.09 1.13
C VAL A 27 -3.37 4.62 2.30
N ALA A 28 -3.87 3.38 2.26
CA ALA A 28 -4.70 2.80 3.33
C ALA A 28 -4.09 2.89 4.75
N PRO A 29 -2.77 2.74 4.96
CA PRO A 29 -2.13 2.92 6.26
C PRO A 29 -2.41 4.28 6.89
N ALA A 30 -2.48 5.36 6.12
CA ALA A 30 -2.82 6.69 6.63
C ALA A 30 -4.27 6.75 7.16
N ALA A 31 -5.20 6.08 6.48
CA ALA A 31 -6.58 5.97 6.94
C ALA A 31 -6.68 5.11 8.21
N VAL A 32 -5.91 4.01 8.28
CA VAL A 32 -5.81 3.17 9.49
C VAL A 32 -5.22 3.97 10.65
N LYS A 33 -4.12 4.70 10.43
CA LYS A 33 -3.49 5.59 11.41
C LYS A 33 -4.49 6.60 11.97
N TYR A 34 -5.16 7.36 11.09
CA TYR A 34 -6.18 8.33 11.49
C TYR A 34 -7.29 7.69 12.34
N GLY A 35 -7.77 6.51 11.94
CA GLY A 35 -8.79 5.80 12.70
C GLY A 35 -8.31 5.33 14.07
N VAL A 36 -7.08 4.79 14.16
CA VAL A 36 -6.51 4.23 15.38
C VAL A 36 -6.10 5.32 16.36
N GLU A 37 -5.38 6.36 15.90
CA GLU A 37 -4.92 7.44 16.77
C GLU A 37 -6.11 8.24 17.32
N ASN A 38 -7.09 8.56 16.47
CA ASN A 38 -8.24 9.36 16.90
C ASN A 38 -9.25 8.58 17.76
N LYS A 39 -9.41 7.26 17.56
CA LYS A 39 -10.33 6.45 18.40
C LYS A 39 -9.68 5.79 19.60
N MET A 40 -8.41 5.38 19.51
CA MET A 40 -7.73 4.62 20.55
C MET A 40 -6.69 5.43 21.33
N GLY A 41 -6.36 6.65 20.89
CA GLY A 41 -5.40 7.52 21.57
C GLY A 41 -3.99 6.91 21.65
N LYS A 42 -3.66 6.00 20.73
CA LYS A 42 -2.38 5.30 20.68
C LYS A 42 -1.58 5.76 19.48
N ASP A 43 -0.41 6.32 19.76
CA ASP A 43 0.58 6.75 18.79
C ASP A 43 1.52 5.56 18.52
N LEU A 44 1.27 4.82 17.44
CA LEU A 44 2.08 3.67 17.04
C LEU A 44 3.06 4.07 15.93
N PRO A 45 4.20 3.38 15.81
CA PRO A 45 5.12 3.61 14.70
C PRO A 45 4.43 3.39 13.34
N ASP A 46 4.71 4.26 12.37
CA ASP A 46 4.01 4.29 11.07
C ASP A 46 4.09 2.96 10.30
N GLU A 47 5.18 2.23 10.49
CA GLU A 47 5.37 0.89 9.95
C GLU A 47 4.30 -0.10 10.40
N ALA A 48 3.75 0.05 11.61
CA ALA A 48 2.74 -0.85 12.16
C ALA A 48 1.41 -0.75 11.41
N TYR A 49 1.05 0.46 10.96
CA TYR A 49 -0.15 0.66 10.15
C TYR A 49 0.03 0.08 8.75
N GLY A 50 1.20 0.29 8.13
CA GLY A 50 1.59 -0.35 6.88
C GLY A 50 1.54 -1.88 6.95
N ALA A 51 2.11 -2.45 8.03
CA ALA A 51 2.15 -3.89 8.25
C ALA A 51 0.74 -4.46 8.44
N THR A 52 -0.16 -3.73 9.10
CA THR A 52 -1.56 -4.12 9.28
C THR A 52 -2.27 -4.23 7.93
N VAL A 53 -2.10 -3.25 7.04
CA VAL A 53 -2.68 -3.29 5.69
C VAL A 53 -2.04 -4.42 4.86
N ALA A 54 -0.72 -4.59 4.95
CA ALA A 54 0.00 -5.66 4.25
C ALA A 54 -0.51 -7.06 4.65
N VAL A 55 -0.60 -7.32 5.97
CA VAL A 55 -1.11 -8.59 6.50
C VAL A 55 -2.58 -8.77 6.15
N GLY A 56 -3.41 -7.74 6.30
CA GLY A 56 -4.84 -7.79 5.96
C GLY A 56 -5.07 -8.13 4.49
N GLY A 57 -4.34 -7.48 3.57
CA GLY A 57 -4.41 -7.77 2.14
C GLY A 57 -3.91 -9.18 1.81
N ALA A 58 -2.84 -9.65 2.46
CA ALA A 58 -2.28 -10.97 2.22
C ALA A 58 -3.24 -12.09 2.66
N LEU A 59 -3.91 -11.91 3.80
CA LEU A 59 -4.90 -12.85 4.31
C LEU A 59 -6.18 -12.88 3.46
N TYR A 60 -6.59 -11.74 2.90
CA TYR A 60 -7.75 -11.67 2.02
C TYR A 60 -7.58 -12.49 0.74
N GLY A 61 -6.33 -12.65 0.26
CA GLY A 61 -6.04 -13.42 -0.94
C GLY A 61 -6.54 -12.76 -2.24
N GLY A 62 -6.32 -13.41 -3.37
CA GLY A 62 -6.71 -12.88 -4.69
C GLY A 62 -6.14 -11.47 -4.95
N GLU A 63 -7.02 -10.53 -5.29
CA GLU A 63 -6.70 -9.11 -5.49
C GLU A 63 -6.19 -8.40 -4.24
N GLY A 64 -6.51 -8.91 -3.05
CA GLY A 64 -5.99 -8.40 -1.77
C GLY A 64 -4.45 -8.47 -1.68
N ARG A 65 -3.81 -9.36 -2.45
CA ARG A 65 -2.34 -9.39 -2.54
C ARG A 65 -1.76 -8.12 -3.17
N LYS A 66 -2.48 -7.46 -4.07
CA LYS A 66 -2.06 -6.19 -4.70
C LYS A 66 -2.12 -5.06 -3.66
N VAL A 67 -3.17 -5.04 -2.85
CA VAL A 67 -3.28 -4.16 -1.68
C VAL A 67 -2.15 -4.43 -0.67
N ALA A 68 -1.81 -5.71 -0.45
CA ALA A 68 -0.72 -6.09 0.42
C ALA A 68 0.64 -5.56 -0.03
N LEU A 69 0.90 -5.57 -1.35
CA LEU A 69 2.11 -4.99 -1.93
C LEU A 69 2.17 -3.48 -1.67
N GLY A 70 1.08 -2.75 -1.88
CA GLY A 70 0.98 -1.32 -1.55
C GLY A 70 1.28 -1.04 -0.08
N GLY A 71 0.64 -1.79 0.83
CA GLY A 71 0.86 -1.66 2.28
C GLY A 71 2.30 -2.01 2.69
N GLY A 72 2.90 -3.02 2.05
CA GLY A 72 4.29 -3.39 2.26
C GLY A 72 5.28 -2.32 1.80
N VAL A 73 5.03 -1.68 0.65
CA VAL A 73 5.84 -0.55 0.16
C VAL A 73 5.79 0.61 1.16
N HIS A 74 4.62 0.92 1.71
CA HIS A 74 4.49 1.94 2.75
C HIS A 74 5.35 1.61 3.98
N VAL A 75 5.39 0.35 4.43
CA VAL A 75 6.28 -0.06 5.54
C VAL A 75 7.74 0.25 5.23
N VAL A 76 8.20 -0.11 4.03
CA VAL A 76 9.59 0.12 3.62
C VAL A 76 9.90 1.61 3.56
N GLU A 77 8.98 2.43 3.04
CA GLU A 77 9.13 3.89 3.01
C GLU A 77 9.16 4.48 4.42
N SER A 78 8.25 4.09 5.31
CA SER A 78 8.23 4.57 6.69
C SER A 78 9.52 4.21 7.44
N LEU A 79 10.02 2.98 7.26
CA LEU A 79 11.32 2.57 7.78
C LEU A 79 12.46 3.41 7.20
N ARG A 80 12.44 3.65 5.88
CA ARG A 80 13.45 4.48 5.21
C ARG A 80 13.44 5.88 5.79
N THR A 81 12.29 6.52 5.91
CA THR A 81 12.17 7.87 6.49
C THR A 81 12.66 7.89 7.92
N ARG A 82 12.30 6.89 8.72
CA ARG A 82 12.70 6.79 10.13
C ARG A 82 14.20 6.58 10.34
N PHE A 83 14.89 5.88 9.44
CA PHE A 83 16.31 5.53 9.61
C PHE A 83 17.27 6.31 8.69
N MET A 84 16.76 6.94 7.64
CA MET A 84 17.56 7.62 6.60
C MET A 84 17.08 9.04 6.31
N GLY A 85 15.95 9.47 6.89
CA GLY A 85 15.34 10.78 6.66
C GLY A 85 15.66 11.81 7.75
N ASP A 86 16.82 11.72 8.39
CA ASP A 86 17.33 12.79 9.26
C ASP A 86 17.88 13.94 8.39
N ASP A 87 17.09 15.00 8.26
CA ASP A 87 17.52 16.41 8.10
C ASP A 87 16.70 17.29 9.06
#